data_AF-A0A538R634-F1
#
_entry.id   AF-A0A538R634-F1
#
_cell.length_a   1.000
_cell.length_b   1.000
_cell.length_c   1.000
_cell.angle_alpha   90.00
_cell.angle_beta   90.00
_cell.angle_gamma   90.00
#
_symmetry.space_group_name_H-M   'P 1'
#
loop_
_entity.id
_entity.type
_entity.pdbx_description
1 polymer ?
#
loop_
_entity_poly.entity_id
_entity_poly.type
_entity_poly.pdbx_seq_one_letter_code
_entity_poly.pdbx_strand_id
1 'polypeptide(L)'
;MTPCSASRWSCPGARIAGWRSAPTSLALPRSTPVDGRGSLPRAGCWCGGARRGCDARGRFADDAPLSRFGARLAASYGELAAQIHAAVPAADPLASALGPRAPMDIDAALAALRDDPSVTAATIEAVARAMPWLAATPPATAVIHGDLHFHNLCLSADGTITGVFDLGDAGGDAPEADLQYAHSLGPRFVAVAVHAYRRPLDMNAIRRAHLRTALTHILWHGPGTPRHRSIVAWIEAAFAALAIGP
;
A
#
# COMPACT_ATOMS: atom_id res chain seq x y z
N MET A 1 28.61 -31.52 -8.06
CA MET A 1 27.35 -30.76 -8.03
C MET A 1 27.64 -29.41 -7.40
N THR A 2 27.64 -28.36 -8.21
CA THR A 2 28.08 -27.00 -7.84
C THR A 2 26.85 -26.20 -7.39
N PRO A 3 26.90 -25.41 -6.29
CA PRO A 3 25.77 -24.60 -5.88
C PRO A 3 25.59 -23.37 -6.79
N CYS A 4 24.36 -23.13 -7.21
CA CYS A 4 23.93 -21.94 -7.94
C CYS A 4 24.15 -20.67 -7.09
N SER A 5 24.92 -19.73 -7.62
CA SER A 5 25.14 -18.40 -7.05
C SER A 5 23.88 -17.53 -7.13
N ALA A 6 23.56 -16.83 -6.04
CA ALA A 6 22.55 -15.78 -6.00
C ALA A 6 22.95 -14.62 -6.94
N SER A 7 22.18 -14.42 -8.00
CA SER A 7 22.29 -13.25 -8.88
C SER A 7 21.82 -12.00 -8.14
N ARG A 8 22.77 -11.12 -7.81
CA ARG A 8 22.51 -9.73 -7.41
C ARG A 8 21.77 -9.02 -8.53
N TRP A 9 20.60 -8.46 -8.24
CA TRP A 9 19.99 -7.45 -9.07
C TRP A 9 20.60 -6.10 -8.70
N SER A 10 21.46 -5.57 -9.56
CA SER A 10 21.95 -4.20 -9.50
C SER A 10 21.17 -3.36 -10.51
N CYS A 11 20.42 -2.36 -10.04
CA CYS A 11 19.92 -1.30 -10.91
C CYS A 11 21.05 -0.30 -11.19
N PRO A 12 21.43 -0.05 -12.46
CA PRO A 12 22.37 1.00 -12.79
C PRO A 12 21.63 2.34 -12.99
N GLY A 13 22.04 3.36 -12.23
CA GLY A 13 21.97 4.76 -12.68
C GLY A 13 20.93 5.67 -12.04
N ALA A 14 21.31 6.33 -10.94
CA ALA A 14 21.07 7.76 -10.73
C ALA A 14 22.07 8.25 -9.66
N ARG A 15 23.25 8.70 -10.09
CA ARG A 15 24.15 9.47 -9.20
C ARG A 15 23.61 10.89 -9.12
N ILE A 16 22.80 11.18 -8.12
CA ILE A 16 22.59 12.56 -7.66
C ILE A 16 23.67 12.82 -6.60
N ALA A 17 24.64 13.66 -6.95
CA ALA A 17 25.69 14.07 -6.03
C ALA A 17 25.10 14.91 -4.90
N GLY A 18 25.30 14.50 -3.64
CA GLY A 18 25.03 15.34 -2.47
C GLY A 18 24.22 14.70 -1.32
N TRP A 19 23.59 13.55 -1.52
CA TRP A 19 22.84 12.90 -0.44
C TRP A 19 23.73 11.95 0.35
N ARG A 20 23.93 12.25 1.64
CA ARG A 20 24.46 11.28 2.61
C ARG A 20 23.43 10.16 2.76
N SER A 21 23.89 8.91 2.68
CA SER A 21 23.06 7.70 2.75
C SER A 21 22.23 7.69 4.04
N ALA A 22 20.91 7.86 3.91
CA ALA A 22 19.98 7.56 5.00
C ALA A 22 19.97 6.05 5.27
N PRO A 23 19.71 5.60 6.51
CA PRO A 23 19.64 4.17 6.81
C PRO A 23 18.52 3.51 6.00
N THR A 24 18.87 2.49 5.22
CA THR A 24 17.97 1.75 4.30
C THR A 24 17.08 0.72 5.01
N SER A 25 17.12 0.66 6.33
CA SER A 25 16.32 -0.28 7.12
C SER A 25 16.17 0.24 8.54
N LEU A 26 14.97 0.10 9.10
CA LEU A 26 14.71 0.29 10.53
C LEU A 26 14.41 -1.08 11.14
N ALA A 27 15.32 -1.57 11.99
CA ALA A 27 15.08 -2.80 12.73
C ALA A 27 14.13 -2.51 13.90
N LEU A 28 12.94 -3.10 13.88
CA LEU A 28 12.01 -3.05 15.01
C LEU A 28 12.59 -3.83 16.21
N PRO A 29 12.27 -3.45 17.46
CA PRO A 29 12.70 -4.19 18.64
C PRO A 29 12.32 -5.67 18.54
N ARG A 30 13.30 -6.55 18.77
CA ARG A 30 13.18 -8.00 18.59
C ARG A 30 12.14 -8.58 19.54
N SER A 31 11.10 -9.22 19.01
CA SER A 31 10.37 -10.24 19.75
C SER A 31 11.24 -11.50 19.91
N THR A 32 11.08 -12.20 21.03
CA THR A 32 11.82 -13.41 21.38
C THR A 32 11.76 -14.47 20.27
N PRO A 33 12.90 -15.10 19.92
CA PRO A 33 12.92 -16.12 18.87
C PRO A 33 12.15 -17.36 19.31
N VAL A 34 11.28 -17.85 18.42
CA VAL A 34 10.66 -19.17 18.53
C VAL A 34 11.51 -20.15 17.73
N ASP A 35 11.99 -21.21 18.39
CA ASP A 35 12.85 -22.23 17.81
C ASP A 35 12.19 -22.98 16.63
N GLY A 36 12.85 -22.90 15.47
CA GLY A 36 13.36 -24.06 14.73
C GLY A 36 12.40 -25.08 14.10
N ARG A 37 12.42 -25.08 12.75
CA ARG A 37 12.10 -26.21 11.82
C ARG A 37 10.62 -26.40 11.46
N GLY A 38 10.06 -25.44 10.73
CA GLY A 38 8.96 -25.68 9.80
C GLY A 38 9.41 -25.35 8.38
N SER A 39 9.32 -26.31 7.46
CA SER A 39 9.47 -26.05 6.02
C SER A 39 8.53 -24.92 5.60
N LEU A 40 9.06 -23.86 4.99
CA LEU A 40 8.28 -22.76 4.45
C LEU A 40 7.23 -23.32 3.47
N PRO A 41 5.92 -23.06 3.66
CA PRO A 41 4.96 -23.39 2.63
C PRO A 41 5.30 -22.56 1.39
N ARG A 42 5.36 -23.23 0.22
CA ARG A 42 5.38 -22.54 -1.08
C ARG A 42 4.30 -21.47 -1.06
N ALA A 43 4.61 -20.27 -1.54
CA ALA A 43 3.69 -19.14 -1.68
C ALA A 43 2.45 -19.58 -2.48
N GLY A 44 1.48 -20.15 -1.76
CA GLY A 44 0.19 -20.57 -2.24
C GLY A 44 -0.74 -19.37 -2.23
N CYS A 45 -1.66 -19.36 -3.18
CA CYS A 45 -2.72 -18.37 -3.27
C CYS A 45 -3.34 -18.12 -1.88
N TRP A 46 -3.47 -16.84 -1.51
CA TRP A 46 -3.88 -16.37 -0.17
C TRP A 46 -5.33 -16.73 0.20
N CYS A 47 -6.08 -17.28 -0.76
CA CYS A 47 -7.40 -17.85 -0.59
C CYS A 47 -7.25 -19.21 0.12
N GLY A 48 -7.69 -19.31 1.37
CA GLY A 48 -7.72 -20.60 2.08
C GLY A 48 -8.43 -21.66 1.24
N GLY A 49 -7.67 -22.65 0.78
CA GLY A 49 -8.15 -23.93 0.28
C GLY A 49 -9.29 -23.92 -0.75
N ALA A 50 -9.04 -23.50 -1.99
CA ALA A 50 -9.71 -24.08 -3.16
C ALA A 50 -8.97 -23.72 -4.47
N ARG A 51 -8.63 -24.74 -5.27
CA ARG A 51 -8.08 -24.61 -6.64
C ARG A 51 -9.16 -24.17 -7.66
N ARG A 52 -9.88 -23.09 -7.40
CA ARG A 52 -10.76 -22.44 -8.39
C ARG A 52 -10.38 -20.97 -8.41
N GLY A 53 -10.25 -20.41 -9.62
CA GLY A 53 -9.73 -19.06 -9.85
C GLY A 53 -10.28 -18.07 -8.83
N CYS A 54 -9.37 -17.46 -8.05
CA CYS A 54 -9.74 -16.39 -7.15
C CYS A 54 -10.18 -15.22 -8.02
N ASP A 55 -11.49 -15.11 -8.24
CA ASP A 55 -12.10 -13.91 -8.79
C ASP A 55 -11.67 -12.75 -7.88
N ALA A 56 -10.98 -11.78 -8.46
CA ALA A 56 -10.54 -10.58 -7.75
C ALA A 56 -11.73 -9.86 -7.09
N ARG A 57 -12.97 -10.10 -7.53
CA ARG A 57 -14.19 -9.57 -6.91
C ARG A 57 -14.52 -10.22 -5.56
N GLY A 58 -14.19 -11.50 -5.36
CA GLY A 58 -14.56 -12.25 -4.15
C GLY A 58 -13.91 -11.76 -2.86
N ARG A 59 -12.71 -11.15 -2.94
CA ARG A 59 -12.03 -10.53 -1.77
C ARG A 59 -12.62 -9.17 -1.38
N PHE A 60 -13.47 -8.58 -2.21
CA PHE A 60 -14.14 -7.31 -1.93
C PHE A 60 -15.55 -7.51 -1.38
N ALA A 61 -16.02 -8.75 -1.20
CA ALA A 61 -17.25 -9.01 -0.46
C ALA A 61 -17.07 -8.64 1.02
N ASP A 62 -18.03 -7.93 1.59
CA ASP A 62 -17.96 -7.38 2.95
C ASP A 62 -17.81 -8.46 4.04
N ASP A 63 -18.23 -9.69 3.75
CA ASP A 63 -18.24 -10.84 4.65
C ASP A 63 -17.13 -11.86 4.38
N ALA A 64 -16.24 -11.62 3.41
CA ALA A 64 -15.17 -12.56 3.08
C ALA A 64 -14.24 -12.78 4.31
N PRO A 65 -14.17 -14.00 4.86
CA PRO A 65 -13.36 -14.25 6.05
C PRO A 65 -11.87 -14.15 5.72
N LEU A 66 -11.11 -13.50 6.59
CA LEU A 66 -9.65 -13.57 6.53
C LEU A 66 -9.17 -14.92 7.05
N SER A 67 -8.18 -15.51 6.37
CA SER A 67 -7.42 -16.62 6.95
C SER A 67 -6.73 -16.18 8.24
N ARG A 68 -6.29 -17.13 9.07
CA ARG A 68 -5.51 -16.81 10.29
C ARG A 68 -4.30 -15.92 9.98
N PHE A 69 -3.58 -16.22 8.90
CA PHE A 69 -2.46 -15.43 8.42
C PHE A 69 -2.91 -14.02 8.00
N GLY A 70 -3.98 -13.90 7.21
CA GLY A 70 -4.51 -12.61 6.76
C GLY A 70 -5.01 -11.72 7.91
N ALA A 71 -5.66 -12.31 8.92
CA ALA A 71 -6.10 -11.60 10.11
C ALA A 71 -4.91 -11.11 10.95
N ARG A 72 -3.88 -11.95 11.12
CA ARG A 72 -2.65 -11.55 11.82
C ARG A 72 -1.90 -10.45 11.07
N LEU A 73 -1.80 -10.55 9.74
CA LEU A 73 -1.19 -9.52 8.92
C LEU A 73 -1.95 -8.20 9.00
N ALA A 74 -3.27 -8.22 8.91
CA ALA A 74 -4.09 -7.01 9.02
C ALA A 74 -3.85 -6.30 10.36
N ALA A 75 -3.86 -7.06 11.46
CA ALA A 75 -3.58 -6.51 12.78
C ALA A 75 -2.16 -5.95 12.86
N SER A 76 -1.16 -6.70 12.40
CA SER A 76 0.24 -6.28 12.40
C SER A 76 0.50 -5.05 11.53
N TYR A 77 -0.24 -4.88 10.43
CA TYR A 77 -0.18 -3.72 9.54
C TYR A 77 -0.65 -2.45 10.27
N GLY A 78 -1.81 -2.52 10.95
CA GLY A 78 -2.32 -1.42 11.76
C GLY A 78 -1.41 -1.07 12.93
N GLU A 79 -0.89 -2.07 13.64
CA GLU A 79 0.07 -1.89 14.73
C GLU A 79 1.36 -1.21 14.26
N LEU A 80 1.88 -1.63 13.10
CA LEU A 80 3.08 -1.05 12.52
C LEU A 80 2.88 0.41 12.10
N ALA A 81 1.79 0.72 11.38
CA ALA A 81 1.49 2.10 11.00
C ALA A 81 1.39 3.00 12.26
N ALA A 82 0.74 2.52 13.32
CA ALA A 82 0.67 3.24 14.59
C ALA A 82 2.06 3.46 15.22
N GLN A 83 2.94 2.46 15.16
CA GLN A 83 4.32 2.58 15.64
C GLN A 83 5.12 3.60 14.83
N ILE A 84 5.03 3.59 13.50
CA ILE A 84 5.70 4.56 12.62
C ILE A 84 5.26 5.99 12.98
N HIS A 85 3.95 6.23 13.05
CA HIS A 85 3.39 7.56 13.32
C HIS A 85 3.65 8.06 14.74
N ALA A 86 3.99 7.16 15.68
CA ALA A 86 4.35 7.52 17.04
C ALA A 86 5.87 7.63 17.27
N ALA A 87 6.69 7.04 16.38
CA ALA A 87 8.13 6.94 16.56
C ALA A 87 8.84 8.30 16.47
N VAL A 88 8.35 9.19 15.59
CA VAL A 88 8.91 10.53 15.41
C VAL A 88 7.77 11.56 15.46
N PRO A 89 7.76 12.47 16.45
CA PRO A 89 6.80 13.56 16.47
C PRO A 89 6.90 14.41 15.20
N ALA A 90 5.78 14.86 14.65
CA ALA A 90 5.79 15.74 13.46
C ALA A 90 6.56 17.06 13.69
N ALA A 91 6.67 17.50 14.95
CA ALA A 91 7.43 18.68 15.36
C ALA A 91 8.95 18.42 15.50
N ASP A 92 9.41 17.18 15.32
CA ASP A 92 10.83 16.84 15.37
C ASP A 92 11.57 17.54 14.20
N PRO A 93 12.69 18.24 14.45
CA PRO A 93 13.49 18.87 13.40
C PRO A 93 13.99 17.90 12.32
N LEU A 94 14.24 16.63 12.67
CA LEU A 94 14.63 15.59 11.72
C LEU A 94 13.45 15.10 10.89
N ALA A 95 12.24 15.04 11.47
CA ALA A 95 11.01 14.81 10.69
C ALA A 95 10.76 15.95 9.71
N SER A 96 11.01 17.19 10.13
CA SER A 96 10.85 18.39 9.31
C SER A 96 11.78 18.38 8.08
N ALA A 97 12.93 17.71 8.18
CA ALA A 97 13.88 17.56 7.09
C ALA A 97 13.43 16.58 5.99
N LEU A 98 12.48 15.67 6.27
CA LEU A 98 11.87 14.81 5.24
C LEU A 98 10.92 15.60 4.33
N GLY A 99 10.40 16.74 4.82
CA GLY A 99 9.47 17.58 4.08
C GLY A 99 8.09 16.94 3.88
N PRO A 100 7.14 17.68 3.29
CA PRO A 100 5.85 17.12 2.91
C PRO A 100 6.02 16.15 1.75
N ARG A 101 5.20 15.09 1.73
CA ARG A 101 5.13 14.19 0.57
C ARG A 101 4.71 14.96 -0.69
N ALA A 102 5.35 14.64 -1.82
CA ALA A 102 4.96 15.22 -3.10
C ALA A 102 3.50 14.90 -3.43
N PRO A 103 2.69 15.89 -3.85
CA PRO A 103 1.30 15.65 -4.17
C PRO A 103 1.17 14.74 -5.40
N MET A 104 0.20 13.82 -5.33
CA MET A 104 -0.20 13.00 -6.47
C MET A 104 -0.91 13.83 -7.54
N ASP A 105 -0.46 13.76 -8.80
CA ASP A 105 -1.05 14.45 -9.95
C ASP A 105 -2.28 13.70 -10.49
N ILE A 106 -3.42 13.92 -9.82
CA ILE A 106 -4.69 13.26 -10.16
C ILE A 106 -5.30 13.78 -11.46
N ASP A 107 -5.00 15.02 -11.87
CA ASP A 107 -5.48 15.59 -13.13
C ASP A 107 -4.77 14.94 -14.32
N ALA A 108 -3.44 14.78 -14.24
CA ALA A 108 -2.69 14.01 -15.24
C ALA A 108 -3.16 12.56 -15.29
N ALA A 109 -3.47 11.93 -14.15
CA ALA A 109 -3.99 10.56 -14.12
C ALA A 109 -5.35 10.44 -14.83
N LEU A 110 -6.26 11.40 -14.64
CA LEU A 110 -7.53 11.45 -15.36
C LEU A 110 -7.34 11.70 -16.87
N ALA A 111 -6.38 12.55 -17.25
CA ALA A 111 -6.04 12.74 -18.66
C ALA A 111 -5.54 11.43 -19.28
N ALA A 112 -4.61 10.74 -18.62
CA ALA A 112 -4.09 9.45 -19.07
C ALA A 112 -5.18 8.37 -19.19
N LEU A 113 -6.15 8.35 -18.26
CA LEU A 113 -7.30 7.44 -18.35
C LEU A 113 -8.19 7.71 -19.56
N ARG A 114 -8.36 8.98 -19.97
CA ARG A 114 -9.17 9.35 -21.14
C ARG A 114 -8.52 8.91 -22.46
N ASP A 115 -7.19 8.89 -22.48
CA ASP A 115 -6.41 8.48 -23.65
C ASP A 115 -6.22 6.96 -23.74
N ASP A 116 -6.63 6.21 -22.72
CA ASP A 116 -6.46 4.76 -22.63
C ASP A 116 -7.69 4.01 -23.18
N PRO A 117 -7.57 3.33 -24.34
CA PRO A 117 -8.68 2.61 -24.96
C PRO A 117 -9.13 1.37 -24.19
N SER A 118 -8.37 0.93 -23.18
CA SER A 118 -8.73 -0.23 -22.35
C SER A 118 -9.61 0.11 -21.16
N VAL A 119 -9.81 1.41 -20.87
CA VAL A 119 -10.63 1.90 -19.77
C VAL A 119 -12.04 2.16 -20.26
N THR A 120 -13.03 1.74 -19.48
CA THR A 120 -14.44 1.97 -19.80
C THR A 120 -14.86 3.42 -19.62
N ALA A 121 -15.74 3.93 -20.51
CA ALA A 121 -16.30 5.29 -20.40
C ALA A 121 -16.98 5.54 -19.04
N ALA A 122 -17.68 4.54 -18.50
CA ALA A 122 -18.31 4.60 -17.17
C ALA A 122 -17.29 4.82 -16.04
N THR A 123 -16.10 4.22 -16.14
CA THR A 123 -15.02 4.44 -15.17
C THR A 123 -14.47 5.85 -15.28
N ILE A 124 -14.22 6.34 -16.50
CA ILE A 124 -13.76 7.72 -16.73
C ILE A 124 -14.75 8.73 -16.12
N GLU A 125 -16.06 8.53 -16.34
CA GLU A 125 -17.10 9.38 -15.74
C GLU A 125 -17.13 9.30 -14.22
N ALA A 126 -17.00 8.09 -13.64
CA ALA A 126 -16.96 7.90 -12.19
C ALA A 126 -15.77 8.62 -11.55
N VAL A 127 -14.58 8.52 -12.16
CA VAL A 127 -13.38 9.24 -11.72
C VAL A 127 -13.59 10.75 -11.85
N ALA A 128 -14.12 11.22 -12.98
CA ALA A 128 -14.37 12.65 -13.20
C ALA A 128 -15.31 13.24 -12.13
N ARG A 129 -16.39 12.54 -11.77
CA ARG A 129 -17.29 12.96 -10.68
C ARG A 129 -16.61 12.95 -9.31
N ALA A 130 -15.65 12.05 -9.09
CA ALA A 130 -14.90 11.92 -7.85
C ALA A 130 -13.85 13.03 -7.65
N MET A 131 -13.41 13.72 -8.70
CA MET A 131 -12.26 14.63 -8.66
C MET A 131 -12.32 15.68 -7.54
N PRO A 132 -13.44 16.39 -7.28
CA PRO A 132 -13.51 17.36 -6.19
C PRO A 132 -13.26 16.72 -4.81
N TRP A 133 -13.77 15.51 -4.60
CA TRP A 133 -13.53 14.76 -3.37
C TRP A 133 -12.10 14.22 -3.29
N LEU A 134 -11.52 13.76 -4.41
CA LEU A 134 -10.14 13.27 -4.48
C LEU A 134 -9.10 14.37 -4.26
N ALA A 135 -9.37 15.60 -4.69
CA ALA A 135 -8.49 16.75 -4.54
C ALA A 135 -8.27 17.17 -3.08
N ALA A 136 -9.21 16.84 -2.18
CA ALA A 136 -9.10 17.20 -0.78
C ALA A 136 -7.92 16.48 -0.11
N THR A 137 -6.96 17.26 0.36
CA THR A 137 -5.72 16.77 0.99
C THR A 137 -5.81 17.00 2.51
N PRO A 138 -5.83 15.94 3.34
CA PRO A 138 -5.85 16.11 4.78
C PRO A 138 -4.52 16.72 5.28
N PRO A 139 -4.50 17.38 6.44
CA PRO A 139 -3.30 18.02 6.96
C PRO A 139 -2.22 16.98 7.31
N ALA A 140 -0.97 17.33 7.04
CA ALA A 140 0.18 16.53 7.45
C ALA A 140 0.34 16.56 8.98
N THR A 141 0.02 15.46 9.64
CA THR A 141 0.00 15.36 11.11
C THR A 141 0.88 14.23 11.65
N ALA A 142 1.49 13.44 10.76
CA ALA A 142 2.40 12.36 11.09
C ALA A 142 3.56 12.32 10.09
N VAL A 143 4.67 11.72 10.52
CA VAL A 143 5.64 11.14 9.59
C VAL A 143 5.13 9.76 9.20
N ILE A 144 5.07 9.51 7.89
CA ILE A 144 4.58 8.25 7.32
C ILE A 144 5.70 7.54 6.56
N HIS A 145 5.50 6.25 6.25
CA HIS A 145 6.37 5.50 5.34
C HIS A 145 6.19 5.96 3.88
N GLY A 146 4.97 6.32 3.47
CA GLY A 146 4.67 6.84 2.13
C GLY A 146 4.42 5.77 1.06
N ASP A 147 4.92 4.55 1.27
CA ASP A 147 4.74 3.41 0.37
C ASP A 147 4.65 2.09 1.15
N LEU A 148 3.83 2.08 2.20
CA LEU A 148 3.62 0.90 3.04
C LEU A 148 2.77 -0.14 2.29
N HIS A 149 3.39 -1.14 1.67
CA HIS A 149 2.70 -2.29 1.06
C HIS A 149 3.56 -3.54 1.04
N PHE A 150 2.96 -4.67 0.68
CA PHE A 150 3.55 -6.00 0.84
C PHE A 150 4.92 -6.21 0.19
N HIS A 151 5.30 -5.42 -0.82
CA HIS A 151 6.65 -5.51 -1.38
C HIS A 151 7.72 -4.87 -0.50
N ASN A 152 7.32 -4.02 0.45
CA ASN A 152 8.18 -3.28 1.37
C ASN A 152 8.10 -3.81 2.81
N LEU A 153 7.48 -4.99 3.01
CA LEU A 153 7.31 -5.62 4.32
C LEU A 153 8.12 -6.91 4.45
N CYS A 154 8.74 -7.10 5.61
CA CYS A 154 9.28 -8.39 6.05
C CYS A 154 8.23 -9.12 6.87
N LEU A 155 7.85 -10.32 6.45
CA LEU A 155 6.81 -11.13 7.12
C LEU A 155 7.38 -12.37 7.78
N SER A 156 6.91 -12.66 8.98
CA SER A 156 7.07 -13.96 9.61
C SER A 156 6.01 -14.96 9.10
N ALA A 157 6.20 -16.25 9.43
CA ALA A 157 5.35 -17.33 8.95
C ALA A 157 3.88 -17.24 9.39
N ASP A 158 3.58 -16.53 10.48
CA ASP A 158 2.22 -16.38 11.01
C ASP A 158 1.49 -15.14 10.49
N GLY A 159 2.17 -14.28 9.71
CA GLY A 159 1.64 -13.02 9.19
C GLY A 159 2.08 -11.79 9.96
N THR A 160 2.86 -11.93 11.04
CA THR A 160 3.42 -10.77 11.76
C THR A 160 4.46 -10.05 10.88
N ILE A 161 4.36 -8.74 10.78
CA ILE A 161 5.37 -7.89 10.13
C ILE A 161 6.54 -7.69 11.10
N THR A 162 7.73 -8.02 10.66
CA THR A 162 8.96 -7.94 11.48
C THR A 162 9.89 -6.82 11.06
N GLY A 163 9.58 -6.11 9.98
CA GLY A 163 10.35 -4.97 9.50
C GLY A 163 9.80 -4.37 8.21
N VAL A 164 10.31 -3.19 7.88
CA VAL A 164 10.02 -2.45 6.65
C VAL A 164 11.31 -1.95 6.00
N PHE A 165 11.25 -1.69 4.71
CA PHE A 165 12.34 -1.10 3.93
C PHE A 165 11.77 -0.21 2.84
N ASP A 166 12.63 0.46 2.08
CA ASP A 166 12.25 1.42 1.04
C ASP A 166 11.58 2.70 1.58
N LEU A 167 12.34 3.43 2.41
CA LEU A 167 11.92 4.70 3.02
C LEU A 167 12.10 5.91 2.09
N GLY A 168 12.23 5.70 0.77
CA GLY A 168 12.45 6.78 -0.20
C GLY A 168 11.28 7.76 -0.31
N ASP A 169 10.06 7.28 -0.03
CA ASP A 169 8.82 8.07 -0.03
C ASP A 169 8.39 8.53 1.36
N ALA A 170 9.21 8.30 2.39
CA ALA A 170 8.89 8.71 3.75
C ALA A 170 8.85 10.24 3.85
N GLY A 171 7.84 10.76 4.54
CA GLY A 171 7.60 12.20 4.61
C GLY A 171 6.44 12.56 5.53
N GLY A 172 6.18 13.86 5.65
CA GLY A 172 5.02 14.38 6.37
C GLY A 172 3.74 14.22 5.55
N ASP A 173 2.73 13.57 6.13
CA ASP A 173 1.39 13.42 5.55
C ASP A 173 0.35 13.11 6.66
N ALA A 174 -0.90 12.89 6.25
CA ALA A 174 -1.93 12.33 7.11
C ALA A 174 -1.66 10.84 7.37
N PRO A 175 -1.89 10.33 8.59
CA PRO A 175 -1.60 8.94 8.93
C PRO A 175 -2.39 7.92 8.08
N GLU A 176 -3.55 8.31 7.56
CA GLU A 176 -4.37 7.47 6.68
C GLU A 176 -3.68 7.15 5.35
N ALA A 177 -2.70 7.94 4.91
CA ALA A 177 -1.98 7.72 3.67
C ALA A 177 -1.14 6.42 3.70
N ASP A 178 -0.62 6.00 4.85
CA ASP A 178 0.06 4.70 4.99
C ASP A 178 -0.90 3.50 4.89
N LEU A 179 -2.22 3.73 4.89
CA LEU A 179 -3.23 2.70 4.65
C LEU A 179 -3.73 2.68 3.19
N GLN A 180 -3.10 3.42 2.28
CA GLN A 180 -3.54 3.55 0.88
C GLN A 180 -3.65 2.21 0.12
N TYR A 181 -2.92 1.17 0.53
CA TYR A 181 -3.01 -0.16 -0.10
C TYR A 181 -3.91 -1.16 0.65
N ALA A 182 -4.43 -0.80 1.83
CA ALA A 182 -5.18 -1.71 2.68
C ALA A 182 -6.47 -2.21 2.00
N HIS A 183 -7.16 -1.33 1.24
CA HIS A 183 -8.36 -1.70 0.50
C HIS A 183 -8.11 -2.74 -0.60
N SER A 184 -6.89 -2.84 -1.15
CA SER A 184 -6.53 -3.90 -2.12
C SER A 184 -6.62 -5.31 -1.51
N LEU A 185 -6.62 -5.41 -0.17
CA LEU A 185 -6.69 -6.64 0.60
C LEU A 185 -8.10 -6.93 1.13
N GLY A 186 -9.08 -6.07 0.82
CA GLY A 186 -10.49 -6.25 1.13
C GLY A 186 -10.98 -5.51 2.37
N PRO A 187 -12.30 -5.28 2.49
CA PRO A 187 -12.89 -4.46 3.56
C PRO A 187 -12.62 -5.02 4.96
N ARG A 188 -12.63 -6.36 5.12
CA ARG A 188 -12.31 -7.00 6.40
C ARG A 188 -10.87 -6.75 6.85
N PHE A 189 -9.92 -6.70 5.90
CA PHE A 189 -8.53 -6.37 6.20
C PHE A 189 -8.43 -4.94 6.76
N VAL A 190 -9.07 -3.98 6.10
CA VAL A 190 -9.10 -2.58 6.56
C VAL A 190 -9.70 -2.47 7.95
N ALA A 191 -10.83 -3.13 8.21
CA ALA A 191 -11.48 -3.09 9.53
C ALA A 191 -10.56 -3.60 10.66
N VAL A 192 -9.84 -4.69 10.42
CA VAL A 192 -8.89 -5.25 11.40
C VAL A 192 -7.67 -4.33 11.58
N ALA A 193 -7.11 -3.80 10.49
CA ALA A 193 -5.97 -2.88 10.55
C ALA A 193 -6.31 -1.58 11.30
N VAL A 194 -7.45 -0.96 10.98
CA VAL A 194 -7.92 0.27 11.66
C VAL A 194 -8.19 0.00 13.14
N HIS A 195 -8.79 -1.14 13.48
CA HIS A 195 -8.98 -1.52 14.88
C HIS A 195 -7.64 -1.67 15.62
N ALA A 196 -6.66 -2.32 14.99
CA ALA A 196 -5.34 -2.57 15.57
C ALA A 196 -4.46 -1.31 15.68
N TYR A 197 -4.77 -0.26 14.90
CA TYR A 197 -4.12 1.04 14.98
C TYR A 197 -4.40 1.79 16.30
N ARG A 198 -5.51 1.45 17.00
CA ARG A 198 -5.90 1.94 18.36
C ARG A 198 -6.16 3.44 18.52
N ARG A 199 -5.89 4.27 17.52
CA ARG A 199 -6.26 5.69 17.48
C ARG A 199 -7.34 5.91 16.42
N PRO A 200 -8.16 6.97 16.54
CA PRO A 200 -9.12 7.31 15.50
C PRO A 200 -8.41 7.58 14.17
N LEU A 201 -8.93 7.00 13.09
CA LEU A 201 -8.54 7.25 11.70
C LEU A 201 -9.80 7.64 10.91
N ASP A 202 -9.66 8.56 9.96
CA ASP A 202 -10.73 8.90 9.04
C ASP A 202 -10.84 7.86 7.91
N MET A 203 -11.88 7.04 7.97
CA MET A 203 -12.17 6.04 6.93
C MET A 203 -12.34 6.65 5.53
N ASN A 204 -12.84 7.88 5.42
CA ASN A 204 -12.96 8.55 4.13
C ASN A 204 -11.60 8.99 3.60
N ALA A 205 -10.68 9.43 4.47
CA ALA A 205 -9.32 9.73 4.07
C ALA A 205 -8.55 8.47 3.62
N ILE A 206 -8.75 7.31 4.27
CA ILE A 206 -8.16 6.03 3.82
C ILE A 206 -8.68 5.66 2.43
N ARG A 207 -10.01 5.73 2.21
CA ARG A 207 -10.62 5.45 0.90
C ARG A 207 -10.09 6.41 -0.17
N ARG A 208 -9.96 7.69 0.17
CA ARG A 208 -9.43 8.70 -0.74
C ARG A 208 -7.98 8.42 -1.11
N ALA A 209 -7.13 8.12 -0.14
CA ALA A 209 -5.74 7.75 -0.37
C ALA A 209 -5.63 6.51 -1.28
N HIS A 210 -6.48 5.51 -1.05
CA HIS A 210 -6.55 4.32 -1.91
C HIS A 210 -6.90 4.64 -3.36
N LEU A 211 -7.97 5.43 -3.57
CA LEU A 211 -8.42 5.78 -4.93
C LEU A 211 -7.41 6.68 -5.64
N ARG A 212 -6.80 7.66 -4.94
CA ARG A 212 -5.71 8.48 -5.49
C ARG A 212 -4.52 7.61 -5.93
N THR A 213 -4.13 6.66 -5.10
CA THR A 213 -3.02 5.74 -5.38
C THR A 213 -3.33 4.84 -6.58
N ALA A 214 -4.55 4.29 -6.65
CA ALA A 214 -4.97 3.46 -7.77
C ALA A 214 -4.91 4.24 -9.09
N LEU A 215 -5.38 5.50 -9.09
CA LEU A 215 -5.35 6.38 -10.26
C LEU A 215 -3.92 6.69 -10.70
N THR A 216 -3.06 7.19 -9.81
CA THR A 216 -1.73 7.67 -10.20
C THR A 216 -0.78 6.56 -10.64
N HIS A 217 -1.06 5.30 -10.30
CA HIS A 217 -0.32 4.16 -10.84
C HIS A 217 -0.38 4.08 -12.37
N ILE A 218 -1.41 4.63 -13.02
CA ILE A 218 -1.48 4.65 -14.49
C ILE A 218 -0.37 5.49 -15.12
N LEU A 219 0.11 6.53 -14.41
CA LEU A 219 1.18 7.41 -14.87
C LEU A 219 2.54 6.72 -14.90
N TRP A 220 2.74 5.72 -14.04
CA TRP A 220 3.99 4.97 -13.95
C TRP A 220 4.06 3.77 -14.91
N HIS A 221 2.90 3.29 -15.33
CA HIS A 221 2.78 2.08 -16.14
C HIS A 221 1.82 2.33 -17.31
N GLY A 222 2.36 2.92 -18.38
CA GLY A 222 1.61 3.22 -19.59
C GLY A 222 1.11 1.98 -20.35
N PRO A 223 0.30 2.21 -21.40
CA PRO A 223 -0.26 1.17 -22.24
C PRO A 223 0.80 0.19 -22.77
N GLY A 224 0.45 -1.10 -22.81
CA GLY A 224 1.34 -2.15 -23.34
C GLY A 224 2.32 -2.77 -22.33
N THR A 225 2.45 -2.23 -21.11
CA THR A 225 3.24 -2.91 -20.07
C THR A 225 2.45 -4.11 -19.47
N PRO A 226 3.12 -5.19 -19.02
CA PRO A 226 2.44 -6.32 -18.39
C PRO A 226 1.60 -5.92 -17.16
N ARG A 227 2.02 -4.86 -16.45
CA ARG A 227 1.36 -4.38 -15.23
C ARG A 227 0.13 -3.50 -15.51
N HIS A 228 0.10 -2.82 -16.65
CA HIS A 228 -0.95 -1.87 -17.01
C HIS A 228 -2.37 -2.44 -16.93
N ARG A 229 -2.62 -3.63 -17.49
CA ARG A 229 -3.95 -4.28 -17.38
C ARG A 229 -4.40 -4.53 -15.94
N SER A 230 -3.46 -4.81 -15.04
CA SER A 230 -3.78 -5.02 -13.62
C SER A 230 -4.11 -3.71 -12.90
N ILE A 231 -3.53 -2.59 -13.36
CA ILE A 231 -3.82 -1.26 -12.84
C ILE A 231 -5.20 -0.81 -13.29
N VAL A 232 -5.53 -0.95 -14.58
CA VAL A 232 -6.87 -0.65 -15.10
C VAL A 232 -7.92 -1.45 -14.33
N ALA A 233 -7.74 -2.78 -14.19
CA ALA A 233 -8.65 -3.62 -13.42
C ALA A 233 -8.76 -3.20 -11.95
N TRP A 234 -7.69 -2.71 -11.33
CA TRP A 234 -7.71 -2.18 -9.97
C TRP A 234 -8.52 -0.88 -9.89
N ILE A 235 -8.29 0.07 -10.79
CA ILE A 235 -9.05 1.34 -10.84
C ILE A 235 -10.54 1.04 -10.99
N GLU A 236 -10.93 0.21 -11.97
CA GLU A 236 -12.34 -0.13 -12.19
C GLU A 236 -12.98 -0.78 -10.96
N ALA A 237 -12.29 -1.74 -10.34
CA ALA A 237 -12.80 -2.41 -9.14
C ALA A 237 -12.91 -1.45 -7.94
N ALA A 238 -11.92 -0.58 -7.74
CA ALA A 238 -11.90 0.35 -6.62
C ALA A 238 -13.01 1.40 -6.73
N PHE A 239 -13.21 1.97 -7.93
CA PHE A 239 -14.28 2.95 -8.17
C PHE A 239 -15.68 2.33 -8.18
N ALA A 240 -15.82 1.06 -8.57
CA ALA A 240 -17.08 0.34 -8.43
C ALA A 240 -17.42 0.01 -6.97
N ALA A 241 -16.43 -0.42 -6.18
CA ALA A 241 -16.65 -0.87 -4.80
C ALA A 241 -16.78 0.27 -3.79
N LEU A 242 -16.08 1.38 -4.00
CA LEU A 242 -16.04 2.52 -3.09
C LEU A 242 -16.94 3.67 -3.53
N ALA A 243 -17.99 3.36 -4.31
CA ALA A 243 -18.91 4.31 -4.93
C ALA A 243 -19.13 5.53 -4.03
N ILE A 244 -18.61 6.66 -4.49
CA ILE A 244 -18.79 7.95 -3.82
C ILE A 244 -20.26 8.27 -3.98
N GLY A 245 -21.01 8.16 -2.87
CA GLY A 245 -22.38 8.64 -2.82
C GLY A 245 -22.40 10.14 -3.20
N PRO A 246 -23.46 10.60 -3.88
CA PRO A 246 -23.60 12.01 -4.26
C PRO A 246 -23.48 12.96 -3.07
#